data_AF-T1DIX8-F1
#
_entry.id   AF-T1DIX8-F1
#
_cell.length_a   1.000
_cell.length_b   1.000
_cell.length_c   1.000
_cell.angle_alpha   90.00
_cell.angle_beta   90.00
_cell.angle_gamma   90.00
#
_symmetry.space_group_name_H-M   'P 1'
#
loop_
_entity.id
_entity.type
_entity.pdbx_description
1 polymer ?
#
loop_
_entity_poly.entity_id
_entity_poly.type
_entity_poly.pdbx_seq_one_letter_code
_entity_poly.pdbx_strand_id
1 'polypeptide(L)'
;MTANEDQEMELEALRSIYEGDECFRELSPISFQYRIGESGDPKAFLIEISWPETYPQTAPVISMDAFFNNAISSTVKQGILDKLMEEVEVNLGTSMTYTIFEYAKDNKELFMENQPVNTVTVLNNCISTGHSDAAPPTKKKEKKEQLSKTQKRKLADKTDHKGELPRGWNWVDVIKHLSKTGSKDDE
;
A
#
# COMPACT_ATOMS: atom_id res chain seq x y z
N MET A 1 33.00 3.25 21.02
CA MET A 1 31.73 3.95 21.28
C MET A 1 30.80 2.96 21.92
N THR A 2 29.94 3.43 22.82
CA THR A 2 28.85 2.61 23.36
C THR A 2 27.71 2.58 22.34
N ALA A 3 26.91 1.50 22.31
CA ALA A 3 25.80 1.35 21.35
C ALA A 3 24.85 2.56 21.33
N ASN A 4 24.66 3.21 22.49
CA ASN A 4 23.84 4.42 22.60
C ASN A 4 24.46 5.64 21.88
N GLU A 5 25.77 5.86 22.00
CA GLU A 5 26.45 6.95 21.26
C GLU A 5 26.37 6.74 19.74
N ASP A 6 26.54 5.49 19.29
CA ASP A 6 26.47 5.15 17.86
C ASP A 6 25.05 5.37 17.31
N GLN A 7 24.02 5.02 18.08
CA GLN A 7 22.61 5.28 17.74
C GLN A 7 22.29 6.77 17.68
N GLU A 8 22.75 7.57 18.66
CA GLU A 8 22.53 9.02 18.67
C GLU A 8 23.18 9.69 17.46
N MET A 9 24.40 9.29 17.11
CA MET A 9 25.09 9.81 15.92
C MET A 9 24.36 9.44 14.62
N GLU A 10 23.89 8.19 14.50
CA GLU A 10 23.12 7.78 13.33
C GLU A 10 21.77 8.49 13.25
N LEU A 11 21.08 8.69 14.37
CA LEU A 11 19.80 9.41 14.42
C LEU A 11 19.95 10.85 13.91
N GLU A 12 20.96 11.57 14.38
CA GLU A 12 21.27 12.92 13.91
C GLU A 12 21.56 12.93 12.39
N ALA A 13 22.35 11.95 11.91
CA ALA A 13 22.66 11.80 10.50
C ALA A 13 21.40 11.52 9.66
N LEU A 14 20.53 10.61 10.09
CA LEU A 14 19.28 10.30 9.40
C LEU A 14 18.36 11.51 9.31
N ARG A 15 18.22 12.28 10.40
CA ARG A 15 17.43 13.52 10.41
C ARG A 15 17.96 14.56 9.42
N SER A 16 19.28 14.66 9.28
CA SER A 16 19.93 15.56 8.33
C SER A 16 19.77 15.09 6.87
N ILE A 17 19.97 13.79 6.61
CA ILE A 17 19.85 13.20 5.27
C ILE A 17 18.41 13.29 4.75
N TYR A 18 17.42 13.00 5.61
CA TYR A 18 16.01 12.94 5.24
C TYR A 18 15.24 14.22 5.60
N GLU A 19 15.93 15.33 5.84
CA GLU A 19 15.28 16.61 6.08
C GLU A 19 14.41 17.00 4.87
N GLY A 20 13.09 17.09 5.08
CA GLY A 20 12.14 17.44 4.04
C GLY A 20 11.73 16.27 3.12
N ASP A 21 12.18 15.04 3.36
CA ASP A 21 11.71 13.86 2.64
C ASP A 21 10.39 13.34 3.23
N GLU A 22 9.30 13.40 2.45
CA GLU A 22 7.99 12.90 2.85
C GLU A 22 7.89 11.37 2.93
N CYS A 23 8.83 10.65 2.31
CA CYS A 23 8.87 9.19 2.33
C CYS A 23 9.44 8.65 3.63
N PHE A 24 10.26 9.43 4.34
CA PHE A 24 10.85 9.08 5.62
C PHE A 24 9.98 9.56 6.78
N ARG A 25 9.82 8.71 7.80
CA ARG A 25 9.13 9.03 9.05
C ARG A 25 9.89 8.47 10.23
N GLU A 26 10.24 9.33 11.16
CA GLU A 26 10.67 8.93 12.50
C GLU A 26 9.42 8.62 13.34
N LEU A 27 9.25 7.35 13.74
CA LEU A 27 8.15 6.93 14.63
C LEU A 27 8.54 7.13 16.09
N SER A 28 9.82 6.87 16.39
CA SER A 28 10.47 7.10 17.68
C SER A 28 11.98 7.26 17.46
N PRO A 29 12.77 7.68 18.47
CA PRO A 29 14.22 7.83 18.34
C PRO A 29 14.97 6.54 17.95
N ILE A 30 14.32 5.37 18.04
CA ILE A 30 14.87 4.06 17.70
C ILE A 30 14.04 3.32 16.65
N SER A 31 13.04 3.96 16.03
CA SER A 31 12.17 3.31 15.05
C SER A 31 11.79 4.26 13.92
N PHE A 32 12.05 3.80 12.70
CA PHE A 32 11.99 4.58 11.48
C PHE A 32 11.20 3.84 10.42
N GLN A 33 10.53 4.59 9.58
CA GLN A 33 9.73 4.07 8.50
C GLN A 33 10.09 4.80 7.22
N TYR A 34 10.27 4.04 6.13
CA TYR A 34 10.58 4.61 4.83
C TYR A 34 9.69 4.00 3.75
N ARG A 35 9.12 4.86 2.90
CA ARG A 35 8.32 4.46 1.74
C ARG A 35 9.21 4.35 0.50
N ILE A 36 9.31 3.13 -0.03
CA ILE A 36 10.00 2.86 -1.28
C ILE A 36 8.98 2.99 -2.41
N GLY A 37 9.22 3.95 -3.31
CA GLY A 37 8.38 4.21 -4.47
C GLY A 37 7.46 5.42 -4.31
N GLU A 38 6.91 5.85 -5.45
CA GLU A 38 6.07 7.04 -5.54
C GLU A 38 4.62 6.76 -5.13
N SER A 39 3.88 7.82 -4.85
CA SER A 39 2.45 7.73 -4.58
C SER A 39 1.69 7.23 -5.80
N GLY A 40 0.98 6.11 -5.65
CA GLY A 40 0.21 5.49 -6.74
C GLY A 40 0.97 4.41 -7.50
N ASP A 41 2.24 4.15 -7.15
CA ASP A 41 2.99 3.05 -7.74
C ASP A 41 2.52 1.69 -7.18
N PRO A 42 2.09 0.74 -8.04
CA PRO A 42 1.67 -0.60 -7.60
C PRO A 42 2.79 -1.44 -6.97
N LYS A 43 4.05 -1.05 -7.20
CA LYS A 43 5.25 -1.67 -6.62
C LYS A 43 5.79 -0.89 -5.42
N ALA A 44 5.06 0.11 -4.92
CA ALA A 44 5.47 0.78 -3.69
C ALA A 44 5.30 -0.14 -2.48
N PHE A 45 6.22 -0.04 -1.53
CA PHE A 45 6.14 -0.73 -0.25
C PHE A 45 6.78 0.11 0.86
N LEU A 46 6.50 -0.24 2.10
CA LEU A 46 6.95 0.46 3.29
C LEU A 46 7.86 -0.46 4.10
N ILE A 47 9.03 0.02 4.51
CA ILE A 47 9.90 -0.70 5.44
C ILE A 47 9.87 0.04 6.77
N GLU A 48 9.76 -0.71 7.86
CA GLU A 48 9.97 -0.22 9.21
C GLU A 48 11.23 -0.87 9.79
N ILE A 49 12.11 -0.06 10.37
CA ILE A 49 13.35 -0.48 11.01
C ILE A 49 13.30 -0.02 12.47
N SER A 50 13.66 -0.90 13.39
CA SER A 50 13.86 -0.54 14.79
C SER A 50 15.18 -1.03 15.35
N TRP A 51 15.79 -0.21 16.20
CA TRP A 51 17.10 -0.49 16.79
C TRP A 51 16.94 -1.17 18.15
N PRO A 52 17.47 -2.39 18.33
CA PRO A 52 17.66 -2.95 19.66
C PRO A 52 18.72 -2.18 20.45
N GLU A 53 18.76 -2.37 21.77
CA GLU A 53 19.72 -1.71 22.65
C GLU A 53 21.19 -1.93 22.24
N THR A 54 21.49 -3.07 21.61
CA THR A 54 22.84 -3.45 21.17
C THR A 54 23.17 -3.09 19.73
N TYR A 55 22.26 -2.45 18.99
CA TYR A 55 22.56 -1.94 17.64
C TYR A 55 23.60 -0.81 17.68
N PRO A 56 24.57 -0.73 16.75
CA PRO A 56 24.69 -1.53 15.51
C PRO A 56 25.47 -2.85 15.63
N GLN A 57 25.87 -3.25 16.84
CA GLN A 57 26.58 -4.53 17.04
C GLN A 57 25.67 -5.74 16.76
N THR A 58 24.35 -5.57 16.94
CA THR A 58 23.33 -6.54 16.54
C THR A 58 22.47 -6.00 15.42
N ALA A 59 21.91 -6.91 14.62
CA ALA A 59 20.97 -6.60 13.55
C ALA A 59 19.79 -5.74 14.05
N PRO A 60 19.37 -4.74 13.27
CA PRO A 60 18.11 -4.06 13.53
C PRO A 60 16.93 -5.00 13.25
N VAL A 61 15.78 -4.70 13.84
CA VAL A 61 14.53 -5.42 13.54
C VAL A 61 13.86 -4.74 12.34
N ILE A 62 13.79 -5.46 11.23
CA ILE A 62 13.15 -4.99 9.99
C ILE A 62 11.76 -5.62 9.86
N SER A 63 10.73 -4.80 9.63
CA SER A 63 9.35 -5.25 9.45
C SER A 63 8.73 -4.68 8.16
N MET A 64 7.85 -5.49 7.57
CA MET A 64 7.00 -5.13 6.42
C MET A 64 5.50 -5.30 6.76
N ASP A 65 5.13 -5.24 8.03
CA ASP A 65 3.77 -5.51 8.53
C ASP A 65 2.86 -4.27 8.52
N ALA A 66 3.38 -3.13 8.07
CA ALA A 66 2.58 -1.93 7.90
C ALA A 66 1.36 -2.21 7.00
N PHE A 67 0.22 -1.61 7.35
CA PHE A 67 -1.04 -1.75 6.62
C PHE A 67 -0.90 -1.43 5.12
N PHE A 68 0.02 -0.51 4.77
CA PHE A 68 0.36 -0.17 3.39
C PHE A 68 0.75 -1.40 2.55
N ASN A 69 1.43 -2.37 3.16
CA ASN A 69 1.94 -3.58 2.50
C ASN A 69 0.92 -4.73 2.46
N ASN A 70 -0.35 -4.52 2.81
CA ASN A 70 -1.34 -5.60 2.87
C ASN A 70 -1.62 -6.27 1.52
N ALA A 71 -1.42 -5.56 0.42
CA ALA A 71 -1.55 -6.12 -0.92
C ALA A 71 -0.35 -7.02 -1.30
N ILE A 72 0.77 -6.89 -0.59
CA ILE A 72 2.01 -7.63 -0.87
C ILE A 72 1.92 -9.03 -0.28
N SER A 73 2.18 -10.03 -1.11
CA SER A 73 2.11 -11.43 -0.67
C SER A 73 3.18 -11.73 0.39
N SER A 74 2.88 -12.62 1.35
CA SER A 74 3.83 -13.00 2.39
C SER A 74 5.14 -13.57 1.82
N THR A 75 5.07 -14.30 0.71
CA THR A 75 6.26 -14.83 0.01
C THR A 75 7.17 -13.70 -0.50
N VAL A 76 6.59 -12.63 -1.06
CA VAL A 76 7.37 -11.47 -1.51
C VAL A 76 7.94 -10.70 -0.33
N LYS A 77 7.15 -10.48 0.73
CA LYS A 77 7.65 -9.84 1.95
C LYS A 77 8.84 -10.60 2.53
N GLN A 78 8.76 -11.92 2.62
CA GLN A 78 9.86 -12.74 3.11
C GLN A 78 11.08 -12.65 2.20
N GLY A 79 10.91 -12.74 0.88
CA GLY A 79 12.04 -12.62 -0.06
C GLY A 79 12.72 -11.24 -0.04
N ILE A 80 11.96 -10.17 0.29
CA ILE A 80 12.54 -8.84 0.52
C ILE A 80 13.34 -8.85 1.82
N LEU A 81 12.75 -9.32 2.93
CA LEU A 81 13.43 -9.41 4.22
C LEU A 81 14.73 -10.21 4.13
N ASP A 82 14.71 -11.36 3.46
CA ASP A 82 15.90 -12.22 3.29
C ASP A 82 17.05 -11.44 2.62
N LYS A 83 16.76 -10.69 1.55
CA LYS A 83 17.77 -9.86 0.86
C LYS A 83 18.25 -8.66 1.69
N LEU A 84 17.35 -8.04 2.46
CA LEU A 84 17.76 -6.97 3.38
C LEU A 84 18.64 -7.51 4.51
N MET A 85 18.38 -8.74 4.97
CA MET A 85 19.21 -9.37 5.99
C MET A 85 20.62 -9.69 5.50
N GLU A 86 20.80 -10.02 4.22
CA GLU A 86 22.15 -10.13 3.63
C GLU A 86 22.95 -8.82 3.76
N GLU A 87 22.31 -7.66 3.51
CA GLU A 87 22.93 -6.35 3.70
C GLU A 87 23.17 -6.02 5.18
N VAL A 88 22.28 -6.46 6.07
CA VAL A 88 22.49 -6.31 7.52
C VAL A 88 23.74 -7.05 7.97
N GLU A 89 23.92 -8.31 7.53
CA GLU A 89 25.04 -9.16 7.94
C GLU A 89 26.40 -8.56 7.56
N VAL A 90 26.51 -7.97 6.36
CA VAL A 90 27.78 -7.37 5.89
C VAL A 90 28.09 -6.02 6.56
N ASN A 91 27.08 -5.34 7.10
CA ASN A 91 27.23 -4.02 7.74
C ASN A 91 27.20 -4.07 9.28
N LEU A 92 27.12 -5.26 9.90
CA LEU A 92 27.16 -5.41 11.36
C LEU A 92 28.35 -4.68 11.99
N GLY A 93 28.08 -4.00 13.10
CA GLY A 93 29.06 -3.16 13.81
C GLY A 93 29.17 -1.73 13.26
N THR A 94 28.40 -1.37 12.23
CA THR A 94 28.34 0.00 11.69
C THR A 94 26.90 0.47 11.50
N SER A 95 26.68 1.79 11.47
CA SER A 95 25.39 2.40 11.16
C SER A 95 24.93 2.03 9.76
N MET A 96 23.74 1.43 9.64
CA MET A 96 23.31 0.77 8.40
C MET A 96 21.88 1.12 7.98
N THR A 97 21.15 1.94 8.72
CA THR A 97 19.74 2.25 8.42
C THR A 97 19.61 2.94 7.07
N TYR A 98 20.48 3.93 6.80
CA TYR A 98 20.56 4.58 5.49
C TYR A 98 20.89 3.58 4.37
N THR A 99 21.88 2.73 4.60
CA THR A 99 22.31 1.70 3.63
C THR A 99 21.17 0.76 3.27
N ILE A 100 20.42 0.29 4.27
CA ILE A 100 19.26 -0.59 4.07
C ILE A 100 18.17 0.12 3.24
N PHE A 101 17.87 1.39 3.53
CA PHE A 101 16.86 2.14 2.77
C PHE A 101 17.27 2.39 1.33
N GLU A 102 18.51 2.80 1.06
CA GLU A 102 18.98 2.99 -0.31
C GLU A 102 19.07 1.66 -1.06
N TYR A 103 19.53 0.58 -0.42
CA TYR A 103 19.52 -0.74 -1.03
C TYR A 103 18.10 -1.19 -1.41
N ALA A 104 17.13 -0.98 -0.51
CA ALA A 104 15.73 -1.32 -0.80
C ALA A 104 15.15 -0.50 -1.96
N LYS A 105 15.53 0.77 -2.04
CA LYS A 105 15.12 1.70 -3.10
C LYS A 105 15.71 1.31 -4.46
N ASP A 106 17.00 0.98 -4.50
CA ASP A 106 17.71 0.59 -5.72
C ASP A 106 17.24 -0.78 -6.25
N ASN A 107 16.85 -1.69 -5.35
CA ASN A 107 16.41 -3.06 -5.69
C ASN A 107 14.90 -3.24 -5.77
N LYS A 108 14.13 -2.15 -5.69
CA LYS A 108 12.66 -2.18 -5.67
C LYS A 108 12.04 -3.03 -6.80
N GLU A 109 12.54 -2.88 -8.02
CA GLU A 109 11.99 -3.59 -9.19
C GLU A 109 12.18 -5.10 -9.07
N LEU A 110 13.33 -5.54 -8.56
CA LEU A 110 13.67 -6.93 -8.31
C LEU A 110 12.83 -7.52 -7.17
N PHE A 111 12.59 -6.73 -6.13
CA PHE A 111 11.80 -7.13 -4.96
C PHE A 111 10.34 -7.39 -5.33
N MET A 112 9.78 -6.57 -6.22
CA MET A 112 8.37 -6.62 -6.59
C MET A 112 8.12 -7.42 -7.89
N GLU A 113 9.14 -8.07 -8.46
CA GLU A 113 9.03 -8.84 -9.71
C GLU A 113 8.05 -10.02 -9.59
N ASN A 114 8.11 -10.73 -8.46
CA ASN A 114 7.29 -11.94 -8.22
C ASN A 114 5.96 -11.64 -7.52
N GLN A 115 5.60 -10.36 -7.38
CA GLN A 115 4.34 -9.97 -6.80
C GLN A 115 3.20 -10.37 -7.77
N PRO A 116 2.24 -11.22 -7.34
CA PRO A 116 1.16 -11.63 -8.21
C PRO A 116 0.40 -10.40 -8.68
N VAL A 117 0.26 -10.25 -10.00
CA VAL A 117 -0.44 -9.12 -10.62
C VAL A 117 -1.93 -9.22 -10.27
N ASN A 118 -2.30 -8.71 -9.10
CA ASN A 118 -3.68 -8.40 -8.82
C ASN A 118 -3.98 -7.09 -9.55
N THR A 119 -4.58 -7.20 -10.73
CA THR A 119 -5.26 -6.11 -11.42
C THR A 119 -6.48 -5.66 -10.62
N VAL A 120 -6.28 -5.10 -9.43
CA VAL A 120 -7.30 -4.31 -8.75
C VAL A 120 -7.17 -2.89 -9.30
N THR A 121 -8.06 -2.61 -10.24
CA THR A 121 -8.35 -1.31 -10.83
C THR A 121 -8.16 -0.18 -9.82
N VAL A 122 -7.13 0.65 -10.03
CA VAL A 122 -7.07 1.99 -9.45
C VAL A 122 -8.11 2.83 -10.21
N LEU A 123 -9.38 2.64 -9.87
CA LEU A 123 -10.40 3.65 -10.13
C LEU A 123 -10.40 4.56 -8.92
N ASN A 124 -9.44 5.49 -8.85
CA ASN A 124 -9.58 6.65 -7.98
C ASN A 124 -8.81 7.85 -8.54
N ASN A 125 -9.59 8.69 -9.22
CA ASN A 125 -9.50 10.15 -9.19
C ASN A 125 -8.37 10.85 -9.97
N CYS A 126 -8.48 10.83 -11.30
CA CYS A 126 -8.00 11.93 -12.15
C CYS A 126 -9.21 12.74 -12.66
N ILE A 127 -9.59 13.77 -11.90
CA ILE A 127 -10.39 14.88 -12.43
C ILE A 127 -9.43 15.78 -13.21
N SER A 128 -9.29 15.50 -14.51
CA SER A 128 -8.73 16.47 -15.46
C SER A 128 -9.88 17.08 -16.26
N THR A 129 -10.19 18.32 -15.92
CA THR A 129 -11.15 19.18 -16.62
C THR A 129 -10.45 19.84 -17.82
N GLY A 130 -11.05 19.75 -19.01
CA GLY A 130 -10.72 20.52 -20.24
C GLY A 130 -10.71 19.66 -21.51
N HIS A 131 -11.85 19.39 -22.18
CA HIS A 131 -12.43 20.12 -23.35
C HIS A 131 -11.42 20.30 -24.53
N SER A 132 -11.61 19.93 -25.81
CA SER A 132 -12.80 19.74 -26.68
C SER A 132 -12.46 18.95 -27.98
N ASP A 133 -13.49 18.31 -28.55
CA ASP A 133 -13.82 18.08 -29.97
C ASP A 133 -12.81 17.58 -31.03
N ALA A 134 -13.06 16.39 -31.61
CA ALA A 134 -13.68 16.22 -32.94
C ALA A 134 -13.63 14.74 -33.43
N ALA A 135 -14.73 14.29 -34.05
CA ALA A 135 -15.11 12.92 -34.47
C ALA A 135 -14.49 12.45 -35.83
N PRO A 136 -14.94 11.34 -36.50
CA PRO A 136 -15.14 9.89 -36.17
C PRO A 136 -14.47 8.94 -37.23
N PRO A 137 -14.66 7.57 -37.31
CA PRO A 137 -15.86 6.91 -37.91
C PRO A 137 -16.25 5.45 -37.49
N THR A 138 -17.55 5.22 -37.27
CA THR A 138 -18.45 4.14 -37.80
C THR A 138 -18.44 2.63 -37.35
N LYS A 139 -19.70 2.14 -37.18
CA LYS A 139 -20.33 0.77 -37.35
C LYS A 139 -20.31 -0.25 -36.19
N LYS A 140 -21.49 -0.53 -35.60
CA LYS A 140 -22.38 -1.69 -35.87
C LYS A 140 -23.62 -1.66 -34.95
N LYS A 141 -24.77 -2.11 -35.48
CA LYS A 141 -26.09 -2.18 -34.81
C LYS A 141 -26.26 -3.52 -34.10
N GLU A 142 -26.77 -3.52 -32.87
CA GLU A 142 -27.44 -4.69 -32.26
C GLU A 142 -28.74 -4.27 -31.56
N LYS A 143 -29.74 -5.15 -31.64
CA LYS A 143 -31.15 -4.95 -31.23
C LYS A 143 -31.25 -4.71 -29.72
N LYS A 144 -31.82 -3.56 -29.31
CA LYS A 144 -32.26 -3.34 -27.93
C LYS A 144 -33.67 -3.87 -27.71
N GLU A 145 -33.76 -4.83 -26.80
CA GLU A 145 -34.98 -5.31 -26.14
C GLU A 145 -35.76 -4.13 -25.54
N GLN A 146 -37.02 -3.94 -25.99
CA GLN A 146 -37.84 -2.82 -25.55
C GLN A 146 -38.45 -3.12 -24.18
N LEU A 147 -37.79 -2.67 -23.12
CA LEU A 147 -38.36 -2.63 -21.76
C LEU A 147 -39.56 -1.68 -21.70
N SER A 148 -40.63 -2.13 -21.05
CA SER A 148 -41.90 -1.39 -20.91
C SER A 148 -41.71 -0.09 -20.11
N LYS A 149 -42.54 0.93 -20.39
CA LYS A 149 -42.52 2.26 -19.73
C LYS A 149 -42.47 2.15 -18.19
N THR A 150 -43.16 1.17 -17.62
CA THR A 150 -43.19 0.95 -16.17
C THR A 150 -41.87 0.42 -15.61
N GLN A 151 -41.17 -0.45 -16.35
CA GLN A 151 -39.84 -0.94 -15.97
C GLN A 151 -38.78 0.16 -16.04
N LYS A 152 -38.87 1.03 -17.07
CA LYS A 152 -37.98 2.19 -17.20
C LYS A 152 -38.15 3.18 -16.04
N ARG A 153 -39.38 3.40 -15.56
CA ARG A 153 -39.63 4.29 -14.42
C ARG A 153 -39.06 3.74 -13.10
N LYS A 154 -39.22 2.44 -12.83
CA LYS A 154 -38.64 1.79 -11.63
C LYS A 154 -37.11 1.82 -11.58
N LEU A 155 -36.44 1.78 -12.74
CA LEU A 155 -34.98 1.87 -12.81
C LEU A 155 -34.48 3.30 -12.59
N ALA A 156 -35.22 4.30 -13.07
CA ALA A 156 -34.91 5.70 -12.83
C ALA A 156 -35.07 6.09 -11.34
N ASP A 157 -36.03 5.51 -10.61
CA ASP A 157 -36.22 5.82 -9.17
C ASP A 157 -35.12 5.24 -8.27
N LYS A 158 -34.41 4.20 -8.72
CA LYS A 158 -33.34 3.56 -7.93
C LYS A 158 -31.98 4.24 -8.11
N THR A 159 -31.87 5.18 -9.02
CA THR A 159 -30.59 5.54 -9.62
C THR A 159 -30.52 7.06 -9.82
N ASP A 160 -29.42 7.69 -9.41
CA ASP A 160 -29.23 9.15 -9.58
C ASP A 160 -29.16 9.53 -11.09
N HIS A 161 -29.17 10.83 -11.41
CA HIS A 161 -29.09 11.41 -12.76
C HIS A 161 -27.89 10.91 -13.60
N LYS A 162 -26.93 10.21 -12.98
CA LYS A 162 -25.77 9.58 -13.62
C LYS A 162 -25.91 8.07 -13.88
N GLY A 163 -26.98 7.41 -13.44
CA GLY A 163 -27.09 5.96 -13.58
C GLY A 163 -26.41 5.16 -12.45
N GLU A 164 -26.05 5.82 -11.34
CA GLU A 164 -25.43 5.19 -10.17
C GLU A 164 -26.38 5.07 -8.96
N LEU A 165 -26.25 3.99 -8.19
CA LEU A 165 -26.93 3.80 -6.91
C LEU A 165 -26.29 4.74 -5.86
N PRO A 166 -27.09 5.37 -4.98
CA PRO A 166 -26.54 6.29 -4.00
C PRO A 166 -25.53 5.61 -3.08
N ARG A 167 -24.46 6.33 -2.74
CA ARG A 167 -23.43 5.85 -1.82
C ARG A 167 -24.09 5.44 -0.50
N GLY A 168 -23.84 4.21 -0.05
CA GLY A 168 -24.50 3.64 1.13
C GLY A 168 -25.81 2.87 0.86
N TRP A 169 -26.23 2.68 -0.40
CA TRP A 169 -27.41 1.85 -0.71
C TRP A 169 -27.29 0.40 -0.21
N ASN A 170 -26.07 -0.14 -0.09
CA ASN A 170 -25.82 -1.51 0.37
C ASN A 170 -25.21 -1.59 1.78
N TRP A 171 -25.40 -0.59 2.64
CA TRP A 171 -24.83 -0.65 3.99
C TRP A 171 -25.30 -1.93 4.71
N VAL A 172 -24.34 -2.75 5.12
CA VAL A 172 -24.60 -3.98 5.88
C VAL A 172 -24.26 -3.68 7.33
N ASP A 173 -25.25 -3.82 8.21
CA ASP A 173 -25.03 -3.81 9.64
C ASP A 173 -24.27 -5.10 10.04
N VAL A 174 -22.97 -4.95 10.31
CA VAL A 174 -22.06 -6.07 10.62
C VAL A 174 -22.48 -6.77 11.91
N ILE A 175 -23.03 -6.05 12.90
CA ILE A 175 -23.52 -6.63 14.16
C ILE A 175 -24.76 -7.49 13.89
N LYS A 176 -25.69 -6.99 13.08
CA LYS A 176 -26.89 -7.73 12.66
C LYS A 176 -26.55 -8.93 11.75
N HIS A 177 -25.51 -8.81 10.93
CA HIS A 177 -25.07 -9.90 10.05
C HIS A 177 -24.46 -11.05 10.86
N LEU A 178 -23.56 -10.75 11.80
CA LEU A 178 -22.89 -11.74 12.64
C LEU A 178 -23.83 -12.40 13.66
N SER A 179 -24.78 -11.64 14.23
CA SER A 179 -25.81 -12.21 15.12
C SER A 179 -26.72 -13.23 14.42
N LYS A 180 -26.86 -13.15 13.09
CA LYS A 180 -27.68 -14.07 12.30
C LYS A 180 -26.95 -15.36 11.93
N THR A 181 -25.62 -15.38 11.97
CA THR A 181 -24.78 -16.56 11.65
C THR A 181 -24.31 -17.31 12.90
N GLY A 182 -24.64 -16.83 14.11
CA GLY A 182 -24.22 -17.41 15.38
C GLY A 182 -25.14 -18.49 15.97
N SER A 183 -26.26 -18.83 15.31
CA SER A 183 -27.15 -19.92 15.75
C SER A 183 -27.19 -21.01 14.68
N LYS A 184 -26.24 -21.92 14.74
CA LYS A 184 -26.36 -23.23 14.12
C LYS A 184 -26.19 -24.22 15.26
N ASP A 185 -27.33 -24.62 15.80
CA ASP A 185 -27.46 -25.59 16.88
C ASP A 185 -26.78 -26.91 16.47
N ASP A 186 -26.00 -27.47 17.39
CA ASP A 186 -25.64 -28.88 17.41
C ASP A 186 -26.92 -29.68 17.74
N GLU A 187 -27.38 -30.49 16.79
CA GLU A 187 -28.23 -31.67 17.03
C GLU A 187 -27.72 -32.85 16.21
#